data_AF-A0A5S4FYA3-F1
#
_entry.id   AF-A0A5S4FYA3-F1
#
_cell.length_a   1.000
_cell.length_b   1.000
_cell.length_c   1.000
_cell.angle_alpha   90.00
_cell.angle_beta   90.00
_cell.angle_gamma   90.00
#
_symmetry.space_group_name_H-M   'P 1'
#
loop_
_entity.id
_entity.type
_entity.pdbx_description
1 polymer ?
#
loop_
_entity_poly.entity_id
_entity_poly.type
_entity_poly.pdbx_seq_one_letter_code
_entity_poly.pdbx_strand_id
1 'polypeptide(L)'
;MMKNLLKTTVVGAALVASSFAMAQPAMASSLSWNVSDGLISYADASNKFCVRAYDSEGARQVTVTLTPVNGGSTITITDKNNYYGHSGGTCRYLNNTYKENTSLRATARSYWGERGTWVGRGTRSFTS
;
A
#
# COMPACT_ATOMS: atom_id res chain seq x y z
N MET A 1 54.66 -12.98 -20.60
CA MET A 1 53.74 -14.09 -20.28
C MET A 1 52.37 -13.51 -19.94
N MET A 2 51.34 -13.99 -20.63
CA MET A 2 49.89 -13.94 -20.36
C MET A 2 49.54 -14.44 -18.92
N LYS A 3 48.39 -14.20 -18.28
CA LYS A 3 46.98 -14.01 -18.72
C LYS A 3 46.10 -13.53 -17.53
N ASN A 4 45.15 -12.64 -17.85
CA ASN A 4 43.78 -12.42 -17.32
C ASN A 4 43.33 -12.89 -15.93
N LEU A 5 42.62 -12.00 -15.23
CA LEU A 5 41.29 -12.31 -14.65
C LEU A 5 40.44 -11.03 -14.53
N LEU A 6 39.50 -10.85 -15.46
CA LEU A 6 38.31 -10.03 -15.25
C LEU A 6 37.36 -10.77 -14.30
N LYS A 7 36.74 -10.06 -13.36
CA LYS A 7 35.34 -10.31 -12.99
C LYS A 7 34.59 -9.00 -12.79
N THR A 8 33.58 -8.87 -13.62
CA THR A 8 32.57 -7.82 -13.75
C THR A 8 31.37 -8.14 -12.87
N THR A 9 30.81 -7.14 -12.20
CA THR A 9 29.38 -7.04 -11.79
C THR A 9 29.18 -5.57 -11.35
N VAL A 10 28.66 -4.62 -12.14
CA VAL A 10 27.26 -4.42 -12.60
C VAL A 10 26.28 -4.98 -11.56
N VAL A 11 25.36 -4.24 -10.93
CA VAL A 11 24.23 -3.43 -11.42
C VAL A 11 23.74 -2.71 -10.14
N GLY A 12 23.61 -1.38 -10.06
CA GLY A 12 22.55 -0.62 -10.71
C GLY A 12 21.22 -0.73 -9.95
N ALA A 13 20.76 0.36 -9.33
CA ALA A 13 19.35 0.78 -9.25
C ALA A 13 19.19 1.82 -8.15
N ALA A 14 19.46 3.08 -8.50
CA ALA A 14 18.88 4.20 -7.77
C ALA A 14 17.36 4.15 -7.97
N LEU A 15 16.61 3.78 -6.93
CA LEU A 15 15.15 3.89 -6.92
C LEU A 15 14.79 5.35 -6.63
N VAL A 16 14.92 6.22 -7.63
CA VAL A 16 14.24 7.52 -7.62
C VAL A 16 12.80 7.24 -8.05
N ALA A 17 11.92 7.07 -7.06
CA ALA A 17 10.49 6.97 -7.29
C ALA A 17 9.99 8.32 -7.86
N SER A 18 9.89 8.40 -9.18
CA SER A 18 9.26 9.49 -9.89
C SER A 18 7.82 9.65 -9.39
N SER A 19 7.57 10.74 -8.68
CA SER A 19 6.23 11.16 -8.27
C SER A 19 5.43 11.51 -9.52
N PHE A 20 4.63 10.58 -10.01
CA PHE A 20 3.54 10.86 -10.94
C PHE A 20 2.50 11.70 -10.20
N ALA A 21 2.56 13.02 -10.38
CA ALA A 21 1.47 13.93 -10.04
C ALA A 21 0.35 13.78 -11.07
N MET A 22 -0.42 12.70 -10.96
CA MET A 22 -1.70 12.59 -11.64
C MET A 22 -2.70 13.40 -10.80
N ALA A 23 -3.01 14.61 -11.24
CA ALA A 23 -4.16 15.35 -10.74
C ALA A 23 -5.42 14.50 -11.03
N GLN A 24 -6.03 13.93 -9.99
CA GLN A 24 -7.27 13.18 -10.13
C GLN A 24 -8.46 14.15 -10.04
N PRO A 25 -9.48 14.02 -10.91
CA PRO A 25 -10.66 14.90 -10.89
C PRO A 25 -11.41 14.73 -9.56
N ALA A 26 -11.89 15.85 -9.01
CA ALA A 26 -12.78 15.87 -7.86
C ALA A 26 -14.18 15.38 -8.28
N MET A 27 -14.40 14.05 -8.21
CA MET A 27 -15.72 13.40 -8.25
C MET A 27 -15.57 12.07 -7.49
N ALA A 28 -16.24 11.91 -6.34
CA ALA A 28 -16.33 10.69 -5.51
C ALA A 28 -15.07 9.79 -5.58
N SER A 29 -14.06 10.11 -4.75
CA SER A 29 -12.71 9.52 -4.86
C SER A 29 -12.63 8.10 -4.29
N SER A 30 -13.49 7.19 -4.75
CA SER A 30 -13.36 5.77 -4.40
C SER A 30 -12.04 5.22 -4.97
N LEU A 31 -11.28 4.52 -4.12
CA LEU A 31 -10.01 3.90 -4.46
C LEU A 31 -10.19 2.39 -4.46
N SER A 32 -9.65 1.72 -5.47
CA SER A 32 -9.44 0.28 -5.44
C SER A 32 -8.04 -0.01 -5.96
N TRP A 33 -7.22 -0.65 -5.14
CA TRP A 33 -5.81 -0.83 -5.40
C TRP A 33 -5.36 -2.23 -5.02
N ASN A 34 -5.04 -3.03 -6.04
CA ASN A 34 -4.46 -4.35 -5.89
C ASN A 34 -2.96 -4.25 -5.60
N VAL A 35 -2.50 -4.88 -4.52
CA VAL A 35 -1.11 -4.82 -4.04
C VAL A 35 -0.39 -6.17 -4.12
N SER A 36 -0.76 -7.02 -5.07
CA SER A 36 -0.27 -8.40 -5.29
C SER A 36 -0.56 -9.38 -4.15
N ASP A 37 -0.25 -9.00 -2.90
CA ASP A 37 -0.49 -9.81 -1.71
C ASP A 37 -1.83 -9.45 -1.02
N GLY A 38 -2.64 -8.57 -1.64
CA GLY A 38 -3.92 -8.14 -1.11
C GLY A 38 -4.59 -7.02 -1.90
N LEU A 39 -5.67 -6.50 -1.32
CA LEU A 39 -6.50 -5.43 -1.88
C LEU A 39 -6.66 -4.30 -0.86
N ILE A 40 -6.53 -3.07 -1.34
CA ILE A 40 -6.79 -1.85 -0.58
C ILE A 40 -7.96 -1.16 -1.26
N SER A 41 -8.96 -0.74 -0.48
CA SER A 41 -10.11 -0.02 -1.02
C SER A 41 -10.53 1.14 -0.13
N TYR A 42 -11.08 2.17 -0.76
CA TYR A 42 -11.75 3.29 -0.12
C TYR A 42 -13.09 3.51 -0.79
N ALA A 43 -14.15 3.60 0.01
CA ALA A 43 -15.50 3.89 -0.43
C ALA A 43 -15.95 5.25 0.13
N ASP A 44 -16.00 6.24 -0.75
CA ASP A 44 -16.39 7.64 -0.48
C ASP A 44 -17.78 7.73 0.15
N ALA A 45 -18.78 7.07 -0.44
CA ALA A 45 -20.17 7.07 0.03
C ALA A 45 -20.35 6.59 1.49
N SER A 46 -19.40 5.82 2.04
CA SER A 46 -19.42 5.36 3.43
C SER A 46 -18.24 5.85 4.24
N ASN A 47 -17.38 6.70 3.66
CA ASN A 47 -16.12 7.15 4.25
C ASN A 47 -15.30 5.98 4.84
N LYS A 48 -15.30 4.81 4.18
CA LYS A 48 -14.76 3.57 4.73
C LYS A 48 -13.53 3.12 3.95
N PHE A 49 -12.41 2.98 4.65
CA PHE A 49 -11.15 2.47 4.12
C PHE A 49 -10.93 1.04 4.59
N CYS A 50 -10.64 0.13 3.67
CA CYS A 50 -10.45 -1.28 3.94
C CYS A 50 -9.11 -1.77 3.38
N VAL A 51 -8.45 -2.64 4.16
CA VAL A 51 -7.23 -3.34 3.77
C VAL A 51 -7.50 -4.82 3.93
N ARG A 52 -7.20 -5.60 2.89
CA ARG A 52 -7.34 -7.06 2.91
C ARG A 52 -6.05 -7.69 2.42
N ALA A 53 -5.47 -8.58 3.21
CA ALA A 53 -4.45 -9.53 2.77
C ALA A 53 -5.12 -10.76 2.14
N TYR A 54 -4.56 -11.29 1.06
CA TYR A 54 -5.14 -12.45 0.39
C TYR A 54 -4.99 -13.75 1.20
N ASP A 55 -6.03 -14.58 1.09
CA ASP A 55 -6.28 -15.85 1.76
C ASP A 55 -5.74 -17.08 1.00
N SER A 56 -4.76 -16.88 0.12
CA SER A 56 -4.03 -17.98 -0.53
C SER A 56 -2.91 -18.55 0.36
N GLU A 57 -2.11 -19.49 -0.14
CA GLU A 57 -1.11 -20.20 0.67
C GLU A 57 -0.09 -19.26 1.35
N GLY A 58 0.26 -19.57 2.61
CA GLY A 58 1.24 -18.83 3.41
C GLY A 58 0.69 -17.57 4.09
N ALA A 59 1.31 -17.20 5.22
CA ALA A 59 0.93 -16.02 5.98
C ALA A 59 1.13 -14.74 5.16
N ARG A 60 0.09 -13.91 5.02
CA ARG A 60 0.18 -12.60 4.35
C ARG A 60 -0.16 -11.48 5.30
N GLN A 61 0.46 -10.34 5.08
CA GLN A 61 0.11 -9.12 5.80
C GLN A 61 0.15 -7.95 4.83
N VAL A 62 -0.87 -7.10 4.87
CA VAL A 62 -0.87 -5.82 4.15
C VAL A 62 -0.97 -4.72 5.18
N THR A 63 -0.09 -3.73 5.06
CA THR A 63 -0.08 -2.56 5.94
C THR A 63 -0.13 -1.30 5.09
N VAL A 64 -1.08 -0.44 5.41
CA VAL A 64 -1.26 0.85 4.75
C VAL A 64 -1.15 1.96 5.78
N THR A 65 -0.30 2.93 5.49
CA THR A 65 -0.18 4.15 6.25
C THR A 65 -0.87 5.28 5.48
N LEU A 66 -1.86 5.91 6.11
CA LEU A 66 -2.59 7.05 5.58
C LEU A 66 -2.01 8.32 6.16
N THR A 67 -1.48 9.18 5.29
CA THR A 67 -0.88 10.46 5.67
C THR A 67 -1.62 11.59 4.96
N PRO A 68 -2.21 12.55 5.68
CA PRO A 68 -2.78 13.75 5.09
C PRO A 68 -1.75 14.56 4.32
N VAL A 69 -2.11 15.04 3.12
CA VAL A 69 -1.24 15.88 2.29
C VAL A 69 -1.01 17.25 2.94
N ASN A 70 -2.04 17.79 3.58
CA ASN A 70 -2.02 19.13 4.20
C ASN A 70 -1.59 19.09 5.69
N GLY A 71 -0.97 18.00 6.13
CA GLY A 71 -0.62 17.78 7.54
C GLY A 71 -1.80 17.24 8.37
N GLY A 72 -1.48 16.60 9.50
CA GLY A 72 -2.45 15.98 10.39
C GLY A 72 -2.02 14.61 10.90
N SER A 73 -2.93 13.92 11.60
CA SER A 73 -2.65 12.62 12.20
C SER A 73 -2.48 11.54 11.13
N THR A 74 -1.36 10.83 11.18
CA THR A 74 -1.15 9.64 10.36
C THR A 74 -1.76 8.43 11.05
N ILE A 75 -2.52 7.62 10.32
CA ILE A 75 -3.00 6.33 10.83
C ILE A 75 -2.41 5.17 10.03
N THR A 76 -2.24 4.03 10.68
CA THR A 76 -1.79 2.80 10.05
C THR A 76 -2.85 1.73 10.21
N ILE A 77 -3.20 1.10 9.10
CA ILE A 77 -4.18 0.02 9.02
C ILE A 77 -3.44 -1.21 8.54
N THR A 78 -3.52 -2.28 9.32
CA THR A 78 -2.87 -3.54 9.02
C THR A 78 -3.90 -4.64 9.00
N ASP A 79 -3.90 -5.40 7.91
CA ASP A 79 -4.62 -6.64 7.81
C ASP A 79 -3.64 -7.81 7.80
N LYS A 80 -3.90 -8.80 8.65
CA LYS A 80 -3.07 -10.00 8.80
C LYS A 80 -3.90 -11.22 8.45
N ASN A 81 -3.41 -11.99 7.50
CA ASN A 81 -3.93 -13.28 7.15
C ASN A 81 -2.89 -14.35 7.49
N ASN A 82 -2.95 -14.85 8.73
CA ASN A 82 -1.93 -15.74 9.27
C ASN A 82 -2.26 -17.23 9.09
N TYR A 83 -3.47 -17.57 8.61
CA TYR A 83 -3.93 -18.95 8.43
C TYR A 83 -5.10 -19.02 7.44
N TYR A 84 -5.26 -20.18 6.79
CA TYR A 84 -6.38 -20.46 5.90
C TYR A 84 -7.73 -20.25 6.61
N GLY A 85 -8.62 -19.47 5.98
CA GLY A 85 -9.99 -19.26 6.48
C GLY A 85 -10.23 -17.92 7.19
N HIS A 86 -9.26 -17.00 7.22
CA HIS A 86 -9.52 -15.62 7.64
C HIS A 86 -10.18 -14.84 6.48
N SER A 87 -11.51 -14.97 6.36
CA SER A 87 -12.29 -14.21 5.39
C SER A 87 -12.58 -12.82 5.92
N GLY A 88 -12.14 -11.80 5.20
CA GLY A 88 -12.39 -10.40 5.56
C GLY A 88 -11.18 -9.51 5.32
N GLY A 89 -11.38 -8.23 5.57
CA GLY A 89 -10.30 -7.25 5.62
C GLY A 89 -10.54 -6.30 6.79
N THR A 90 -9.47 -5.68 7.25
CA THR A 90 -9.50 -4.67 8.29
C THR A 90 -9.99 -3.35 7.70
N CYS A 91 -11.19 -2.93 8.12
CA CYS A 91 -11.80 -1.67 7.70
C CYS A 91 -11.80 -0.62 8.83
N ARG A 92 -11.69 0.65 8.46
CA ARG A 92 -11.79 1.82 9.34
C ARG A 92 -12.65 2.89 8.69
N TYR A 93 -13.49 3.55 9.48
CA TYR A 93 -14.16 4.76 9.08
C TYR A 93 -13.19 5.93 9.21
N LEU A 94 -13.07 6.74 8.15
CA LEU A 94 -12.14 7.87 8.09
C LEU A 94 -12.74 9.15 8.64
N ASN A 95 -14.07 9.31 8.63
CA ASN A 95 -14.79 10.50 9.10
C ASN A 95 -14.51 10.87 10.57
N ASN A 96 -14.14 9.92 11.42
CA ASN A 96 -13.77 10.20 12.82
C ASN A 96 -12.34 10.76 12.96
N THR A 97 -11.50 10.57 11.95
CA THR A 97 -10.07 10.95 12.00
C THR A 97 -9.76 12.10 11.06
N TYR A 98 -10.37 12.11 9.89
CA TYR A 98 -10.16 13.06 8.81
C TYR A 98 -11.44 13.81 8.52
N LYS A 99 -11.32 15.11 8.24
CA LYS A 99 -12.46 15.92 7.80
C LYS A 99 -12.84 15.51 6.38
N GLU A 100 -14.08 15.77 6.00
CA GLU A 100 -14.50 15.60 4.61
C GLU A 100 -13.62 16.44 3.67
N ASN A 101 -13.41 15.93 2.46
CA ASN A 101 -12.54 16.47 1.44
C ASN A 101 -11.06 16.55 1.85
N THR A 102 -10.60 15.67 2.75
CA THR A 102 -9.18 15.59 3.11
C THR A 102 -8.41 14.78 2.08
N SER A 103 -7.41 15.37 1.44
CA SER A 103 -6.49 14.64 0.59
C SER A 103 -5.54 13.77 1.43
N LEU A 104 -5.56 12.47 1.19
CA LEU A 104 -4.79 11.45 1.89
C LEU A 104 -3.82 10.75 0.93
N ARG A 105 -2.63 10.41 1.43
CA ARG A 105 -1.66 9.53 0.77
C ARG A 105 -1.66 8.17 1.45
N ALA A 106 -2.11 7.15 0.75
CA ALA A 106 -2.01 5.75 1.15
C ALA A 106 -0.67 5.17 0.69
N THR A 107 0.23 4.91 1.64
CA THR A 107 1.48 4.20 1.38
C THR A 107 1.35 2.76 1.84
N ALA A 108 1.51 1.81 0.92
CA ALA A 108 1.31 0.40 1.23
C ALA A 108 2.61 -0.38 1.21
N ARG A 109 2.69 -1.37 2.11
CA ARG A 109 3.67 -2.44 2.13
C ARG A 109 2.99 -3.75 2.42
N SER A 110 3.56 -4.83 1.92
CA SER A 110 3.02 -6.17 2.17
C SER A 110 4.11 -7.18 2.47
N TYR A 111 3.72 -8.23 3.17
CA TYR A 111 4.55 -9.36 3.53
C TYR A 111 3.87 -10.64 3.05
N TRP A 112 4.68 -11.59 2.58
CA TRP A 112 4.24 -12.94 2.27
C TRP A 112 5.24 -13.92 2.87
N GLY A 113 4.73 -14.89 3.64
CA GLY A 113 5.53 -15.83 4.42
C GLY A 113 6.51 -16.63 3.57
N GLU A 114 6.11 -17.02 2.36
CA GLU A 114 6.99 -17.74 1.44
C GLU A 114 8.12 -16.86 0.88
N ARG A 115 7.88 -15.54 0.79
CA ARG A 115 8.91 -14.57 0.42
C ARG A 115 9.84 -14.24 1.60
N GLY A 116 9.35 -14.35 2.83
CA GLY A 116 10.10 -14.03 4.05
C GLY A 116 10.49 -12.55 4.19
N THR A 117 9.94 -11.64 3.39
CA THR A 117 10.33 -10.22 3.38
C THR A 117 9.19 -9.26 3.08
N TRP A 118 9.37 -8.02 3.51
CA TRP A 118 8.47 -6.90 3.24
C TRP A 118 8.77 -6.28 1.89
N VAL A 119 7.71 -5.99 1.13
CA VAL A 119 7.77 -5.32 -0.17
C VAL A 119 6.98 -4.01 -0.11
N GLY A 120 7.63 -2.92 -0.50
CA GLY A 120 6.98 -1.63 -0.71
C GLY A 120 6.11 -1.69 -1.97
N ARG A 121 4.83 -1.32 -1.85
CA ARG A 121 3.87 -1.40 -2.95
C ARG A 121 3.64 -0.05 -3.63
N GLY A 122 4.15 1.01 -3.03
CA GLY A 122 4.10 2.38 -3.53
C GLY A 122 3.13 3.24 -2.74
N THR A 123 2.71 4.35 -3.34
CA THR A 123 1.80 5.31 -2.74
C THR A 123 0.70 5.68 -3.72
N ARG A 124 -0.53 5.78 -3.24
CA ARG A 124 -1.68 6.33 -3.98
C ARG A 124 -2.30 7.47 -3.18
N SER A 125 -2.70 8.53 -3.87
CA SER A 125 -3.46 9.61 -3.27
C SER A 125 -4.94 9.41 -3.54
N PHE A 126 -5.79 9.83 -2.61
CA PHE A 126 -7.24 9.91 -2.76
C PHE A 126 -7.78 11.00 -1.83
N THR A 127 -9.03 11.41 -2.02
CA THR A 127 -9.70 12.37 -1.15
C THR A 127 -10.76 11.66 -0.33
N SER A 128 -10.77 11.83 0.99
CA SER A 128 -11.80 11.25 1.86
C SER A 128 -13.03 12.14 1.96
#